data_AF-A0A3N5IKY6-F1
#
_entry.id   AF-A0A3N5IKY6-F1
#
_cell.length_a   1.000
_cell.length_b   1.000
_cell.length_c   1.000
_cell.angle_alpha   90.00
_cell.angle_beta   90.00
_cell.angle_gamma   90.00
#
_symmetry.space_group_name_H-M   'P 1'
#
loop_
_entity.id
_entity.type
_entity.pdbx_description
1 polymer ?
#
loop_
_entity_poly.entity_id
_entity_poly.type
_entity_poly.pdbx_seq_one_letter_code
_entity_poly.pdbx_strand_id
1 'polypeptide(L)'
;MQKVVRSLVVFVFVIAVSVFPFDTASAQIGVYVGVFGGYTFSPDASWEDNVFNYDLDVQETGIFGVKFGGTHPAVKFFSIELEYSYLNPDVDRTVFATAGSDYDAI
;
A
#
# COMPACT_ATOMS: atom_id res chain seq x y z
N MET A 1 -18.63 -12.74 23.07
CA MET A 1 -18.10 -14.05 22.62
C MET A 1 -17.73 -14.08 21.13
N GLN A 2 -18.63 -13.74 20.20
CA GLN A 2 -18.32 -13.81 18.75
C GLN A 2 -17.07 -13.02 18.30
N LYS A 3 -16.83 -11.82 18.85
CA LYS A 3 -15.64 -11.01 18.51
C LYS A 3 -14.33 -11.71 18.89
N VAL A 4 -14.28 -12.31 20.08
CA VAL A 4 -13.11 -13.06 20.58
C VAL A 4 -12.86 -14.30 19.73
N VAL A 5 -13.92 -15.04 19.38
CA VAL A 5 -13.81 -16.23 18.53
C VAL A 5 -13.30 -15.86 17.14
N ARG A 6 -13.78 -14.76 16.53
CA ARG A 6 -13.28 -14.26 15.24
C ARG A 6 -11.80 -13.89 15.29
N SER A 7 -11.38 -13.14 16.32
CA SER A 7 -9.97 -12.79 16.49
C SER A 7 -9.08 -14.02 16.66
N LEU A 8 -9.56 -15.04 17.39
CA LEU A 8 -8.82 -16.28 17.62
C LEU A 8 -8.71 -17.11 16.33
N VAL A 9 -9.76 -17.15 15.51
CA VAL A 9 -9.73 -17.80 14.19
C VAL A 9 -8.72 -17.12 13.26
N VAL A 10 -8.72 -15.78 13.20
CA VAL A 10 -7.73 -15.02 12.39
C VAL A 10 -6.31 -15.28 12.89
N PHE A 11 -6.11 -15.27 14.21
CA PHE A 11 -4.80 -15.52 14.82
C PHE A 11 -4.28 -16.92 14.49
N VAL A 12 -5.12 -17.96 14.62
CA VAL A 12 -4.77 -19.34 14.27
C VAL A 12 -4.50 -19.47 12.77
N PHE A 13 -5.29 -18.82 11.92
CA PHE A 13 -5.07 -18.82 10.47
C PHE A 13 -3.73 -18.20 10.10
N VAL A 14 -3.39 -17.04 10.67
CA VAL A 14 -2.09 -16.38 10.44
C VAL A 14 -0.94 -17.29 10.86
N ILE A 15 -1.00 -17.86 12.07
CA ILE A 15 0.05 -18.80 12.53
C ILE A 15 0.16 -20.01 11.61
N ALA A 16 -0.97 -20.60 11.23
CA ALA A 16 -0.98 -21.77 10.35
C ALA A 16 -0.31 -21.45 9.00
N VAL A 17 -0.61 -20.30 8.39
CA VAL A 17 -0.02 -19.90 7.10
C VAL A 17 1.44 -19.47 7.23
N SER A 18 1.83 -18.84 8.35
CA SER A 18 3.21 -18.37 8.57
C SER A 18 4.18 -19.47 8.99
N VAL A 19 3.71 -20.51 9.70
CA VAL A 19 4.57 -21.56 10.29
C VAL A 19 4.57 -22.84 9.46
N PHE A 20 3.53 -23.14 8.66
CA PHE A 20 3.60 -24.30 7.78
C PHE A 20 4.66 -24.07 6.69
N PRO A 21 5.69 -24.93 6.62
CA PRO A 21 6.65 -24.87 5.55
C PRO A 21 5.99 -25.47 4.31
N PHE A 22 5.44 -24.62 3.44
CA PHE A 22 5.03 -25.00 2.10
C PHE A 22 6.28 -25.18 1.22
N ASP A 23 7.07 -26.21 1.55
CA ASP A 23 8.34 -26.57 0.94
C ASP A 23 9.39 -25.45 0.86
N THR A 24 10.63 -25.86 0.55
CA THR A 24 11.76 -24.98 0.24
C THR A 24 11.29 -23.82 -0.64
N ALA A 25 11.55 -22.58 -0.24
CA ALA A 25 11.34 -21.38 -1.06
C ALA A 25 12.18 -21.48 -2.36
N SER A 26 11.67 -22.23 -3.32
CA SER A 26 12.27 -22.48 -4.63
C SER A 26 11.84 -21.36 -5.58
N ALA A 27 12.18 -20.14 -5.22
CA ALA A 27 12.06 -18.99 -6.12
C ALA A 27 13.40 -18.26 -6.23
N GLN A 28 14.51 -19.00 -6.26
CA GLN A 28 15.80 -18.43 -6.67
C GLN A 28 15.79 -18.11 -8.17
N ILE A 29 15.03 -18.88 -8.96
CA ILE A 29 14.91 -18.77 -10.40
C ILE A 29 13.47 -19.16 -10.77
N GLY A 30 12.78 -18.33 -11.54
CA GLY A 30 11.42 -18.62 -12.00
C GLY A 30 10.55 -17.38 -12.10
N VAL A 31 9.33 -17.58 -12.61
CA VAL A 31 8.27 -16.55 -12.64
C VAL A 31 7.27 -16.84 -11.54
N TYR A 32 6.68 -15.79 -10.98
CA TYR A 32 5.68 -15.88 -9.94
C TYR A 32 4.57 -14.84 -10.16
N VAL A 33 3.40 -15.14 -9.61
CA VAL A 33 2.24 -14.25 -9.57
C VAL A 33 1.73 -14.19 -8.15
N GLY A 34 1.37 -12.99 -7.70
CA GLY A 34 0.84 -12.75 -6.36
C GLY A 34 -0.22 -11.66 -6.36
N VAL A 35 -0.92 -11.57 -5.24
CA VAL A 35 -1.78 -10.43 -4.93
C VAL A 35 -1.12 -9.62 -3.82
N PHE A 36 -1.29 -8.31 -3.85
CA PHE A 36 -0.84 -7.43 -2.78
C PHE A 36 -1.98 -6.52 -2.35
N GLY A 37 -1.89 -6.07 -1.10
CA GLY A 37 -2.82 -5.09 -0.58
C GLY A 37 -2.25 -4.43 0.65
N GLY A 38 -2.86 -3.31 1.02
CA GLY A 38 -2.41 -2.46 2.11
C GLY A 38 -3.49 -1.43 2.42
N TYR A 39 -3.26 -0.66 3.46
CA TYR A 39 -4.13 0.43 3.84
C TYR A 39 -3.28 1.67 4.08
N THR A 40 -3.62 2.75 3.40
CA THR A 40 -2.94 4.02 3.59
C THR A 40 -3.46 4.65 4.86
N PHE A 41 -2.57 4.84 5.84
CA PHE A 41 -2.82 5.69 7.00
C PHE A 41 -2.18 7.04 6.69
N SER A 42 -2.99 8.08 6.54
CA SER A 42 -2.51 9.43 6.26
C SER A 42 -2.56 10.27 7.52
N PRO A 43 -1.42 10.58 8.17
CA PRO A 43 -1.37 11.73 9.06
C PRO A 43 -1.45 12.99 8.20
N ASP A 44 -2.40 13.88 8.47
CA ASP A 44 -2.56 15.18 7.80
C ASP A 44 -1.20 15.86 7.59
N ALA A 45 -0.78 15.98 6.34
CA ALA A 45 0.52 16.55 5.98
C ALA A 45 0.33 17.98 5.48
N SER A 46 0.02 18.90 6.40
CA SER A 46 -0.13 20.33 6.10
C SER A 46 1.21 21.06 6.19
N TRP A 47 1.57 21.84 5.18
CA TRP A 47 2.70 22.78 5.25
C TRP A 47 2.24 24.20 4.91
N GLU A 48 2.44 25.11 5.86
CA GLU A 48 2.06 26.51 5.75
C GLU A 48 3.32 27.38 5.58
N ASP A 49 3.38 28.13 4.48
CA ASP A 49 4.31 29.24 4.29
C ASP A 49 3.51 30.52 4.03
N ASN A 50 4.10 31.68 4.30
CA ASN A 50 3.44 33.00 4.29
C ASN A 50 2.76 33.36 2.96
N VAL A 51 3.02 32.59 1.89
CA VAL A 51 2.50 32.82 0.54
C VAL A 51 1.65 31.65 0.02
N PHE A 52 1.80 30.44 0.58
CA PHE A 52 1.12 29.24 0.08
C PHE A 52 0.73 28.30 1.23
N ASN A 53 -0.52 27.84 1.23
CA ASN A 53 -0.96 26.76 2.09
C ASN A 53 -1.11 25.49 1.23
N TYR A 54 -0.32 24.47 1.54
CA TYR A 54 -0.42 23.16 0.90
C TYR A 54 -1.07 22.19 1.89
N ASP A 55 -2.29 21.78 1.57
CA ASP A 55 -3.00 20.70 2.25
C ASP A 55 -2.95 19.45 1.36
N LEU A 56 -2.17 18.47 1.78
CA LEU A 56 -2.08 17.17 1.13
C LEU A 56 -2.92 16.18 1.93
N ASP A 57 -4.22 16.14 1.61
CA ASP A 57 -5.11 15.12 2.12
C ASP A 57 -4.96 13.85 1.27
N VAL A 58 -4.18 12.90 1.78
CA VAL A 58 -4.08 11.57 1.16
C VAL A 58 -5.22 10.73 1.71
N GLN A 59 -6.13 10.34 0.83
CA GLN A 59 -7.31 9.59 1.22
C GLN A 59 -6.94 8.30 1.97
N GLU A 60 -7.52 8.12 3.17
CA GLU A 60 -7.41 6.88 3.94
C GLU A 60 -8.16 5.74 3.23
N THR A 61 -7.47 5.05 2.32
CA THR A 61 -8.08 4.00 1.51
C THR A 61 -7.17 2.79 1.36
N GLY A 62 -7.79 1.67 0.98
CA GLY A 62 -7.11 0.43 0.73
C GLY A 62 -6.41 0.44 -0.63
N ILE A 63 -5.22 -0.15 -0.69
CA ILE A 63 -4.60 -0.57 -1.94
C ILE A 63 -4.85 -2.06 -2.13
N PHE A 64 -5.16 -2.45 -3.36
CA PHE A 64 -5.23 -3.85 -3.76
C PHE A 64 -4.75 -3.98 -5.19
N GLY A 65 -3.98 -5.01 -5.48
CA GLY A 65 -3.42 -5.22 -6.79
C GLY A 65 -2.85 -6.62 -7.01
N VAL A 66 -2.36 -6.83 -8.21
CA VAL A 66 -1.69 -8.06 -8.63
C VAL A 66 -0.24 -7.75 -8.97
N LYS A 67 0.66 -8.67 -8.61
CA LYS A 67 2.09 -8.59 -8.87
C LYS A 67 2.51 -9.76 -9.73
N PHE A 68 3.24 -9.48 -10.80
CA PHE A 68 3.93 -10.47 -11.61
C PHE A 68 5.42 -10.23 -11.46
N GLY A 69 6.19 -11.27 -11.20
CA GLY A 69 7.63 -11.10 -11.07
C GLY A 69 8.40 -12.31 -11.52
N GLY A 70 9.70 -12.15 -11.66
CA GLY A 70 10.57 -13.28 -11.93
C GLY A 70 12.04 -12.98 -11.71
N THR A 71 12.78 -14.04 -11.44
CA THR A 71 14.23 -14.01 -11.20
C THR A 71 14.91 -14.86 -12.27
N HIS A 72 15.77 -14.23 -13.07
CA HIS A 72 16.48 -14.89 -14.17
C HIS A 72 17.79 -15.54 -13.68
N PRO A 73 18.19 -16.73 -14.18
CA PRO A 73 19.40 -17.43 -13.74
C PRO A 73 20.70 -16.62 -13.83
N ALA A 74 20.77 -15.70 -14.81
CA ALA A 74 21.94 -14.85 -15.02
C ALA A 74 22.03 -13.65 -14.05
N VAL A 75 20.93 -13.28 -13.38
CA VAL A 75 20.84 -12.15 -12.45
C VAL A 75 20.17 -12.60 -11.15
N LYS A 76 20.79 -13.57 -10.47
CA LYS A 76 20.22 -14.23 -9.27
C LYS A 76 19.97 -13.32 -8.07
N PHE A 77 20.51 -12.10 -8.09
CA PHE A 77 20.38 -11.12 -7.02
C PHE A 77 19.29 -10.07 -7.29
N PHE A 78 18.68 -10.09 -8.49
CA PHE A 78 17.67 -9.12 -8.89
C PHE A 78 16.42 -9.84 -9.41
N SER A 79 15.26 -9.44 -8.92
CA SER A 79 13.96 -9.76 -9.53
C SER A 79 13.47 -8.59 -10.36
N ILE A 80 12.77 -8.90 -11.45
CA ILE A 80 11.96 -7.90 -12.17
C ILE A 80 10.52 -8.10 -11.74
N GLU A 81 9.85 -7.03 -11.34
CA GLU A 81 8.48 -7.04 -10.82
C GLU A 81 7.64 -5.99 -11.55
N LEU A 82 6.44 -6.41 -11.93
CA LEU A 82 5.39 -5.61 -12.54
C LEU A 82 4.18 -5.65 -11.62
N GLU A 83 3.76 -4.49 -11.16
CA GLU A 83 2.62 -4.32 -10.27
C GLU A 83 1.48 -3.64 -11.01
N TYR A 84 0.28 -4.17 -10.86
CA TYR A 84 -0.96 -3.54 -11.31
C TYR A 84 -1.86 -3.30 -10.11
N SER A 85 -2.02 -2.03 -9.73
CA SER A 85 -2.91 -1.59 -8.67
C SER A 85 -4.33 -1.41 -9.22
N TYR A 86 -5.29 -2.14 -8.65
CA TYR A 86 -6.71 -1.99 -8.96
C TYR A 86 -7.32 -0.79 -8.22
N LEU A 87 -6.89 -0.57 -6.98
CA LEU A 87 -7.26 0.60 -6.19
C LEU A 87 -6.09 1.58 -6.21
N ASN A 88 -6.36 2.80 -6.70
CA ASN A 88 -5.42 3.91 -6.64
C ASN A 88 -6.01 4.94 -5.67
N PRO A 89 -5.47 5.07 -4.45
CA PRO A 89 -5.75 6.20 -3.58
C PRO A 89 -5.58 7.48 -4.37
N ASP A 90 -6.62 8.31 -4.40
CA ASP A 90 -6.46 9.64 -4.94
C ASP A 90 -5.73 10.51 -3.90
N VAL A 91 -4.93 11.44 -4.39
CA VAL A 91 -4.37 12.51 -3.55
C VAL A 91 -5.22 13.72 -3.88
N ASP A 92 -6.10 14.12 -2.98
CA ASP A 92 -6.89 15.33 -3.14
C ASP A 92 -5.93 16.52 -3.00
N ARG A 93 -5.39 16.97 -4.14
CA ARG A 93 -4.49 18.11 -4.22
C ARG A 93 -5.33 19.38 -4.23
N THR A 94 -5.65 19.92 -3.07
CA THR A 94 -6.24 21.26 -3.01
C THR A 94 -5.13 22.27 -2.73
N VAL A 95 -4.73 23.02 -3.76
CA VAL A 95 -3.81 24.14 -3.60
C VAL A 95 -4.67 25.37 -3.33
N PHE A 96 -4.66 25.88 -2.10
CA PHE A 96 -5.30 27.15 -1.80
C PHE A 96 -4.27 28.27 -1.96
N ALA A 97 -4.52 29.20 -2.88
CA ALA A 97 -3.81 30.48 -2.84
C ALA A 97 -4.40 31.31 -1.70
N THR A 98 -3.59 31.62 -0.68
CA THR A 98 -4.01 32.52 0.39
C THR A 98 -4.12 33.94 -0.16
N ALA A 99 -5.34 34.43 -0.38
CA ALA A 99 -5.62 35.81 -0.77
C ALA A 99 -6.24 36.58 0.40
N GLY A 100 -5.49 36.73 1.50
CA GLY A 100 -5.97 37.45 2.69
C GLY A 100 -6.88 36.59 3.57
N SER A 101 -8.09 37.07 3.90
CA SER A 101 -9.04 36.40 4.80
C SER A 101 -10.00 35.42 4.10
N ASP A 102 -9.81 35.17 2.81
CA ASP A 102 -10.62 34.27 1.99
C ASP A 102 -9.71 33.31 1.22
N TYR A 103 -10.16 32.08 1.03
CA TYR A 103 -9.47 31.04 0.27
C TYR A 103 -10.06 30.97 -1.15
N ASP A 104 -9.22 31.09 -2.18
CA ASP A 104 -9.62 30.85 -3.57
C ASP A 104 -9.04 29.51 -4.04
N ALA A 105 -9.89 28.62 -4.53
CA ALA A 105 -9.49 27.34 -5.11
C ALA A 105 -9.04 27.56 -6.56
N ILE A 106 -7.79 27.24 -6.87
CA ILE A 106 -7.20 27.36 -8.22
C ILE A 106 -7.07 26.00 -8.90
#